data_AF-A0A819VXB8-F1
#
_entry.id   AF-A0A819VXB8-F1
#
_cell.length_a   1.000
_cell.length_b   1.000
_cell.length_c   1.000
_cell.angle_alpha   90.00
_cell.angle_beta   90.00
_cell.angle_gamma   90.00
#
_symmetry.space_group_name_H-M   'P 1'
#
loop_
_entity.id
_entity.type
_entity.pdbx_description
1 polymer ?
#
loop_
_entity_poly.entity_id
_entity_poly.type
_entity_poly.pdbx_seq_one_letter_code
_entity_poly.pdbx_strand_id
1 'polypeptide(L)'
;TDQTLSDLRKAIVGDLIKNPKTFKGNKDDVNKWFEDIKHLLNIAHISDSIQLDIISYSLRGDALDWFKNNQSSFTTCSVFVRELKRASF
;
A
#
# COMPACT_ATOMS: atom_id res chain seq x y z
N THR A 1 -14.25 3.35 -22.18
CA THR A 1 -13.11 3.16 -21.26
C THR A 1 -11.85 3.28 -22.07
N ASP A 2 -10.88 4.09 -21.63
CA ASP A 2 -9.60 4.24 -22.31
C ASP A 2 -8.79 2.93 -22.16
N GLN A 3 -8.50 2.26 -23.29
CA GLN A 3 -7.80 0.99 -23.33
C GLN A 3 -6.35 1.13 -22.83
N THR A 4 -5.68 2.22 -23.18
CA THR A 4 -4.31 2.52 -22.74
C THR A 4 -4.27 2.66 -21.22
N LEU A 5 -5.24 3.37 -20.64
CA LEU A 5 -5.34 3.50 -19.18
C LEU A 5 -5.59 2.15 -18.49
N SER A 6 -6.43 1.29 -19.10
CA SER A 6 -6.72 -0.05 -18.58
C SER A 6 -5.45 -0.93 -18.56
N ASP A 7 -4.66 -0.89 -19.63
CA ASP A 7 -3.43 -1.68 -19.74
C ASP A 7 -2.33 -1.14 -18.82
N LEU A 8 -2.21 0.19 -18.70
CA LEU A 8 -1.31 0.82 -17.73
C LEU A 8 -1.66 0.41 -16.29
N ARG A 9 -2.95 0.43 -15.93
CA ARG A 9 -3.41 -0.01 -14.61
C ARG A 9 -3.04 -1.46 -14.34
N LYS A 10 -3.29 -2.36 -15.29
CA LYS A 10 -2.94 -3.79 -15.15
C LYS A 10 -1.44 -4.00 -15.01
N ALA A 11 -0.63 -3.28 -15.78
CA ALA A 11 0.83 -3.37 -15.72
C ALA A 11 1.35 -2.94 -14.35
N ILE A 12 0.93 -1.77 -13.85
CA ILE A 12 1.34 -1.23 -12.55
C ILE A 12 0.91 -2.15 -11.40
N VAL A 13 -0.37 -2.53 -11.36
CA VAL A 13 -0.88 -3.40 -10.28
C VAL A 13 -0.24 -4.79 -10.36
N GLY A 14 -0.05 -5.32 -11.56
CA GLY A 14 0.60 -6.60 -11.77
C GLY A 14 2.06 -6.60 -11.29
N ASP A 15 2.81 -5.53 -11.52
CA ASP A 15 4.17 -5.38 -11.03
C ASP A 15 4.21 -5.24 -9.50
N LEU A 16 3.34 -4.42 -8.91
CA LEU A 16 3.23 -4.26 -7.45
C LEU A 16 2.94 -5.59 -6.73
N ILE A 17 2.15 -6.48 -7.34
CA ILE A 17 1.85 -7.80 -6.78
C ILE A 17 3.03 -8.76 -6.95
N LYS A 18 3.67 -8.77 -8.12
CA LYS A 18 4.78 -9.69 -8.43
C LYS A 18 6.07 -9.30 -7.70
N ASN A 19 6.32 -8.00 -7.59
CA ASN A 19 7.52 -7.39 -7.04
C ASN A 19 7.15 -6.38 -5.95
N PRO A 20 6.52 -6.83 -4.84
CA PRO A 20 6.05 -5.91 -3.82
C PRO A 20 7.22 -5.21 -3.15
N LYS A 21 7.14 -3.89 -3.05
CA LYS A 21 8.06 -3.10 -2.24
C LYS A 21 7.74 -3.33 -0.77
N THR A 22 8.43 -4.28 -0.15
CA THR A 22 8.04 -4.76 1.18
C THR A 22 8.32 -3.74 2.28
N PHE A 23 7.44 -3.67 3.27
CA PHE A 23 7.64 -2.95 4.52
C PHE A 23 7.53 -3.90 5.72
N LYS A 24 8.57 -3.90 6.56
CA LYS A 24 8.71 -4.77 7.73
C LYS A 24 8.63 -4.00 9.04
N GLY A 25 8.96 -2.70 9.03
CA GLY A 25 8.83 -1.82 10.19
C GLY A 25 10.06 -1.02 10.52
N ASN A 26 10.43 -0.94 11.80
CA ASN A 26 11.37 0.03 12.41
C ASN A 26 12.69 0.37 11.66
N LYS A 27 13.11 -0.42 10.66
CA LYS A 27 14.30 -0.15 9.83
C LYS A 27 13.98 0.48 8.47
N ASP A 28 12.72 0.54 8.09
CA ASP A 28 12.24 1.04 6.81
C ASP A 28 11.71 2.47 6.96
N ASP A 29 11.98 3.31 5.96
CA ASP A 29 11.36 4.64 5.88
C ASP A 29 9.92 4.52 5.39
N VAL A 30 8.98 4.59 6.33
CA VAL A 30 7.54 4.50 6.06
C VAL A 30 7.05 5.60 5.11
N ASN A 31 7.62 6.81 5.13
CA ASN A 31 7.20 7.87 4.23
C ASN A 31 7.63 7.54 2.81
N LYS A 32 8.91 7.19 2.63
CA LYS A 32 9.45 6.84 1.31
C LYS A 32 8.73 5.63 0.72
N TRP A 33 8.57 4.57 1.51
CA TRP A 33 7.85 3.36 1.08
C TRP A 33 6.42 3.66 0.63
N PHE A 34 5.68 4.44 1.44
CA PHE A 34 4.29 4.77 1.11
C PHE A 34 4.18 5.66 -0.12
N GLU A 35 5.00 6.72 -0.21
CA GLU A 35 4.97 7.64 -1.36
C GLU A 35 5.31 6.93 -2.67
N ASP A 36 6.28 6.01 -2.66
CA ASP A 36 6.66 5.25 -3.85
C ASP A 36 5.51 4.37 -4.37
N ILE A 37 4.74 3.73 -3.47
CA ILE A 37 3.57 2.94 -3.85
C ILE A 37 2.41 3.85 -4.24
N LYS A 38 2.13 4.90 -3.46
CA LYS A 38 1.02 5.84 -3.69
C LYS A 38 1.17 6.55 -5.04
N HIS A 39 2.39 6.92 -5.43
CA HIS A 39 2.69 7.50 -6.74
C HIS A 39 2.22 6.59 -7.89
N LEU A 40 2.57 5.30 -7.83
CA LEU A 40 2.17 4.32 -8.83
C LEU A 40 0.66 4.09 -8.87
N LEU A 41 0.01 4.00 -7.69
CA LEU A 41 -1.44 3.83 -7.59
C LEU A 41 -2.22 5.03 -8.13
N ASN A 42 -1.67 6.24 -7.96
CA ASN A 42 -2.24 7.46 -8.53
C ASN A 42 -2.15 7.47 -10.07
N ILE A 43 -1.00 7.09 -10.64
CA ILE A 43 -0.84 6.92 -12.10
C ILE A 43 -1.84 5.88 -12.65
N ALA A 44 -2.07 4.81 -11.90
CA ALA A 44 -3.01 3.75 -12.26
C ALA A 44 -4.49 4.10 -12.01
N HIS A 45 -4.78 5.30 -11.46
CA HIS A 45 -6.12 5.75 -11.08
C HIS A 45 -6.87 4.71 -10.21
N ILE A 46 -6.18 4.15 -9.21
CA ILE A 46 -6.77 3.19 -8.27
C ILE A 46 -7.57 3.96 -7.20
N SER A 47 -8.79 3.52 -6.91
CA SER A 47 -9.61 4.11 -5.84
C SER A 47 -9.01 3.86 -4.46
N ASP A 48 -9.13 4.80 -3.53
CA ASP A 48 -8.53 4.70 -2.20
C ASP A 48 -8.91 3.42 -1.42
N SER A 49 -10.11 2.86 -1.66
CA SER A 49 -10.53 1.57 -1.11
C SER A 49 -9.63 0.42 -1.54
N ILE A 50 -9.35 0.32 -2.84
CA ILE A 50 -8.50 -0.72 -3.43
C ILE A 50 -7.02 -0.46 -3.09
N GLN A 51 -6.63 0.80 -2.94
CA GLN A 51 -5.25 1.13 -2.58
C GLN A 51 -4.84 0.50 -1.25
N LEU A 52 -5.74 0.48 -0.25
CA LEU A 52 -5.44 -0.13 1.05
C LEU A 52 -5.19 -1.64 0.91
N ASP A 53 -5.99 -2.33 0.10
CA ASP A 53 -5.80 -3.75 -0.18
C ASP A 53 -4.42 -4.01 -0.81
N ILE A 54 -4.05 -3.22 -1.82
CA ILE A 54 -2.74 -3.35 -2.50
C ILE A 54 -1.58 -3.04 -1.54
N ILE A 55 -1.67 -1.97 -0.77
CA ILE A 55 -0.62 -1.58 0.19
C ILE A 55 -0.46 -2.65 1.26
N SER A 56 -1.56 -3.23 1.76
CA SER A 56 -1.52 -4.32 2.74
C SER A 56 -0.77 -5.55 2.23
N TYR A 57 -0.82 -5.82 0.91
CA TYR A 57 -0.09 -6.92 0.27
C TYR A 57 1.42 -6.75 0.33
N SER A 58 1.93 -5.53 0.57
CA SER A 58 3.35 -5.25 0.68
C SER A 58 3.89 -5.30 2.12
N LEU A 59 3.02 -5.49 3.12
CA LEU A 59 3.43 -5.63 4.53
C LEU A 59 4.03 -7.02 4.80
N ARG A 60 5.08 -7.09 5.63
CA ARG A 60 5.75 -8.32 6.03
C ARG A 60 6.10 -8.27 7.52
N GLY A 61 6.30 -9.43 8.14
CA GLY A 61 6.72 -9.53 9.55
C GLY A 61 5.77 -8.79 10.49
N ASP A 62 6.35 -8.10 11.47
CA ASP A 62 5.61 -7.44 12.55
C ASP A 62 4.63 -6.36 12.03
N ALA A 63 4.97 -5.68 10.93
CA ALA A 63 4.06 -4.72 10.29
C ALA A 63 2.79 -5.39 9.72
N LEU A 64 2.90 -6.62 9.18
CA LEU A 64 1.74 -7.38 8.69
C LEU A 64 0.87 -7.88 9.84
N ASP A 65 1.49 -8.37 10.91
CA ASP A 65 0.77 -8.86 12.08
C ASP A 65 0.05 -7.71 12.80
N TRP A 66 0.72 -6.56 12.94
CA TRP A 66 0.10 -5.33 13.42
C TRP A 66 -1.10 -4.91 12.55
N PHE A 67 -0.97 -4.92 11.22
CA PHE A 67 -2.06 -4.55 10.33
C PHE A 67 -3.28 -5.46 10.52
N LYS A 68 -3.10 -6.79 10.56
CA LYS A 68 -4.20 -7.75 10.75
C LYS A 68 -4.94 -7.51 12.06
N ASN A 69 -4.23 -7.18 13.13
CA ASN A 69 -4.83 -6.92 14.45
C ASN A 69 -5.61 -5.60 14.50
N ASN A 70 -5.33 -4.66 13.58
CA ASN A 70 -5.91 -3.33 13.58
C ASN A 70 -6.76 -3.04 12.32
N GLN A 71 -6.97 -4.04 11.45
CA GLN A 71 -7.53 -3.85 10.10
C GLN A 71 -8.89 -3.16 10.11
N SER A 72 -9.74 -3.47 11.10
CA SER A 72 -11.08 -2.87 11.26
C SER A 72 -11.06 -1.37 11.54
N SER A 73 -9.93 -0.81 11.95
CA SER A 73 -9.76 0.62 12.24
C SER A 73 -9.33 1.44 11.02
N PHE A 74 -8.99 0.79 9.89
CA PHE A 74 -8.47 1.46 8.70
C PHE A 74 -9.58 1.64 7.65
N THR A 75 -10.22 2.81 7.67
CA THR A 75 -11.27 3.16 6.69
C THR A 75 -10.71 3.80 5.42
N THR A 76 -9.48 4.33 5.48
CA THR A 76 -8.79 4.97 4.34
C THR A 76 -7.29 4.71 4.43
N CYS A 77 -6.59 4.80 3.29
CA CYS A 77 -5.12 4.77 3.26
C CYS A 77 -4.48 5.82 4.16
N SER A 78 -5.05 7.03 4.21
CA SER A 78 -4.52 8.12 5.04
C SER A 78 -4.60 7.80 6.54
N VAL A 79 -5.70 7.19 6.99
CA VAL A 79 -5.83 6.71 8.38
C VAL A 79 -4.81 5.61 8.65
N PHE A 80 -4.73 4.62 7.76
CA PHE A 80 -3.76 3.53 7.88
C PHE A 80 -2.32 4.04 8.04
N VAL A 81 -1.85 4.91 7.15
CA VAL A 81 -0.48 5.43 7.18
C VAL A 81 -0.20 6.26 8.43
N ARG A 82 -1.18 7.05 8.88
CA ARG A 82 -1.05 7.83 10.11
C ARG A 82 -0.85 6.91 11.32
N GLU A 83 -1.63 5.84 11.43
CA GLU A 83 -1.48 4.89 12.53
C GLU A 83 -0.19 4.06 12.37
N LEU A 84 0.18 3.67 11.14
CA LEU A 84 1.41 2.94 10.85
C LEU A 84 2.66 3.74 11.28
N LYS A 85 2.65 5.06 11.10
CA LYS A 85 3.72 5.97 11.56
C LYS A 85 3.84 6.09 13.08
N ARG A 86 2.76 5.80 13.80
CA ARG A 86 2.71 5.87 15.27
C ARG A 86 2.97 4.52 15.93
N ALA A 87 2.76 3.45 15.19
CA ALA A 87 2.98 2.11 15.65
C ALA A 87 4.49 1.87 15.87
N SER A 88 4.79 1.16 16.95
CA SER A 88 6.15 0.75 17.30
C SER A 88 6.20 -0.77 17.15
N PHE A 89 6.91 -1.24 16.13
CA PHE A 89 7.19 -2.66 15.85
C PHE A 89 8.59 -2.80 15.27
#